data_AF-A0A7S6LXC7-F1
#
_entry.id   AF-A0A7S6LXC7-F1
#
_cell.length_a   1.000
_cell.length_b   1.000
_cell.length_c   1.000
_cell.angle_alpha   90.00
_cell.angle_beta   90.00
_cell.angle_gamma   90.00
#
_symmetry.space_group_name_H-M   'P 1'
#
loop_
_entity.id
_entity.type
_entity.pdbx_description
1 polymer ?
#
loop_
_entity_poly.entity_id
_entity_poly.type
_entity_poly.pdbx_seq_one_letter_code
_entity_poly.pdbx_strand_id
1 'polypeptide(L)'
;MPLKISGCHGANFGAKEGGGYYAYITNKFSNRLIVVDPDPNGDGDLSDAEIAGAVTLVADHRVPKDDKISSLAGFGGQGIVALPNVYNGWVQNLNSQWSAGLTDQQRNPVQ
;
A
#
# COMPACT_ATOMS: atom_id res chain seq x y z
N MET A 1 -16.96 -3.89 13.64
CA MET A 1 -17.61 -3.62 12.33
C MET A 1 -16.61 -4.02 11.26
N PRO A 2 -16.98 -4.75 10.20
CA PRO A 2 -16.03 -5.10 9.15
C PRO A 2 -15.52 -3.83 8.46
N LEU A 3 -14.19 -3.75 8.26
CA LEU A 3 -13.53 -2.65 7.56
C LEU A 3 -14.04 -2.57 6.12
N LYS A 4 -14.86 -1.55 5.80
CA LYS A 4 -15.43 -1.36 4.47
C LYS A 4 -14.75 -0.18 3.75
N ILE A 5 -13.97 -0.47 2.72
CA ILE A 5 -13.29 0.56 1.91
C ILE A 5 -14.05 0.73 0.59
N SER A 6 -14.96 1.70 0.53
CA SER A 6 -15.70 2.04 -0.70
C SER A 6 -14.86 2.97 -1.59
N GLY A 7 -14.77 2.68 -2.90
CA GLY A 7 -14.03 3.51 -3.85
C GLY A 7 -12.59 3.08 -4.15
N CYS A 8 -12.22 1.84 -3.80
CA CYS A 8 -10.93 1.25 -4.15
C CYS A 8 -10.70 1.28 -5.67
N HIS A 9 -9.59 1.88 -6.08
CA HIS A 9 -9.13 1.91 -7.47
C HIS A 9 -8.03 0.86 -7.71
N GLY A 10 -7.19 0.63 -6.70
CA GLY A 10 -6.13 -0.37 -6.74
C GLY A 10 -5.59 -0.67 -5.34
N ALA A 11 -5.10 -1.89 -5.16
CA ALA A 11 -4.42 -2.35 -3.96
C ALA A 11 -3.08 -2.96 -4.35
N ASN A 12 -2.02 -2.62 -3.61
CA ASN A 12 -0.72 -3.27 -3.72
C ASN A 12 -0.22 -3.65 -2.32
N PHE A 13 0.69 -4.62 -2.25
CA PHE A 13 1.21 -5.12 -0.98
C PHE A 13 2.70 -4.80 -0.85
N GLY A 14 3.11 -4.38 0.35
CA GLY A 14 4.50 -4.14 0.71
C GLY A 14 4.83 -4.75 2.06
N ALA A 15 6.11 -4.95 2.33
CA ALA A 15 6.56 -5.60 3.55
C ALA A 15 6.24 -4.75 4.79
N LYS A 16 5.67 -5.40 5.80
CA LYS A 16 5.50 -4.85 7.15
C LYS A 16 6.76 -5.16 7.98
N GLU A 17 7.19 -4.20 8.78
CA GLU A 17 8.35 -4.41 9.66
C GLU A 17 8.08 -5.56 10.64
N GLY A 18 9.04 -6.45 10.82
CA GLY A 18 8.91 -7.62 11.69
C GLY A 18 8.20 -8.83 11.07
N GLY A 19 7.61 -8.70 9.87
CA GLY A 19 6.93 -9.80 9.17
C GLY A 19 5.58 -9.40 8.59
N GLY A 20 5.00 -10.27 7.75
CA GLY A 20 3.70 -10.02 7.12
C GLY A 20 3.76 -8.92 6.04
N TYR A 21 2.63 -8.28 5.78
CA TYR A 21 2.51 -7.25 4.74
C TYR A 21 1.46 -6.20 5.07
N TYR A 22 1.67 -4.97 4.60
CA TYR A 22 0.63 -3.96 4.54
C TYR A 22 -0.08 -4.00 3.19
N ALA A 23 -1.39 -3.74 3.18
CA ALA A 23 -2.15 -3.45 1.97
C ALA A 23 -2.26 -1.94 1.77
N TYR A 24 -1.74 -1.45 0.65
CA TYR A 24 -1.74 -0.05 0.22
C TYR A 24 -2.88 0.15 -0.77
N ILE A 25 -3.99 0.75 -0.30
CA ILE A 25 -5.25 0.85 -1.02
C ILE A 25 -5.49 2.29 -1.45
N THR A 26 -5.55 2.53 -2.76
CA THR A 26 -5.83 3.87 -3.30
C THR A 26 -7.32 4.06 -3.55
N ASN A 27 -7.84 5.21 -3.13
CA ASN A 27 -9.25 5.54 -3.23
C ASN A 27 -9.50 6.65 -4.26
N LYS A 28 -10.23 6.31 -5.32
CA LYS A 28 -10.49 7.21 -6.45
C LYS A 28 -11.32 8.43 -6.07
N PHE A 29 -12.19 8.32 -5.06
CA PHE A 29 -13.14 9.38 -4.71
C PHE A 29 -12.62 10.29 -3.59
N SER A 30 -11.82 9.75 -2.66
CA SER A 30 -11.30 10.53 -1.54
C SER A 30 -9.88 11.06 -1.75
N ASN A 31 -9.20 10.70 -2.84
CA ASN A 31 -7.79 11.03 -3.08
C ASN A 31 -6.93 10.69 -1.86
N ARG A 32 -7.08 9.47 -1.36
CA ARG A 32 -6.34 8.95 -0.22
C ARG A 32 -5.76 7.59 -0.52
N LEU A 33 -4.54 7.39 -0.06
CA LEU A 33 -3.96 6.08 0.18
C LEU A 33 -4.32 5.66 1.60
N ILE A 34 -4.91 4.49 1.76
CA ILE A 34 -5.22 3.87 3.05
C ILE A 34 -4.26 2.69 3.19
N VAL A 35 -3.57 2.61 4.33
CA VAL A 35 -2.67 1.50 4.67
C VAL A 35 -3.42 0.62 5.66
N VAL A 36 -3.63 -0.63 5.29
CA VAL A 36 -4.29 -1.64 6.11
C VAL A 36 -3.26 -2.65 6.57
N ASP A 37 -3.27 -2.94 7.86
CA ASP A 37 -2.60 -4.11 8.44
C ASP A 37 -3.64 -5.24 8.50
N PRO A 38 -3.53 -6.25 7.63
CA PRO A 38 -4.50 -7.34 7.59
C PRO A 38 -4.35 -8.31 8.76
N ASP A 39 -3.20 -8.32 9.44
CA ASP A 39 -2.86 -9.21 10.54
C ASP A 39 -1.93 -8.45 11.51
N PRO A 40 -2.49 -7.53 12.32
CA PRO A 40 -1.71 -6.67 13.20
C PRO A 40 -0.92 -7.46 14.25
N ASN A 41 -1.45 -8.61 14.70
CA ASN A 41 -0.88 -9.42 15.77
C ASN A 41 -0.03 -10.61 15.29
N GLY A 42 -0.07 -10.95 13.99
CA GLY A 42 0.71 -12.01 13.35
C GLY A 42 0.16 -13.44 13.55
N ASP A 43 -1.12 -13.61 13.89
CA ASP A 43 -1.74 -14.92 14.16
C ASP A 43 -2.40 -15.56 12.92
N GLY A 44 -2.46 -14.84 11.81
CA GLY A 44 -3.10 -15.27 10.57
C GLY A 44 -4.62 -15.15 10.54
N ASP A 45 -5.25 -14.64 11.60
CA ASP A 45 -6.64 -14.20 11.58
C ASP A 45 -6.73 -12.81 10.93
N LEU A 46 -7.67 -12.67 9.99
CA LEU A 46 -7.91 -11.40 9.31
C LEU A 46 -9.05 -10.59 9.96
N SER A 47 -9.66 -11.13 11.01
CA SER A 47 -10.84 -10.54 11.64
C SER A 47 -10.53 -9.27 12.45
N ASP A 48 -9.28 -9.11 12.87
CA ASP A 48 -8.75 -7.95 13.61
C ASP A 48 -8.01 -6.94 12.73
N ALA A 49 -8.08 -7.10 11.39
CA ALA A 49 -7.48 -6.18 10.44
C ALA A 49 -7.82 -4.71 10.73
N GLU A 50 -6.82 -3.85 10.67
CA GLU A 50 -6.94 -2.44 11.06
C GLU A 50 -6.34 -1.46 10.04
N ILE A 51 -6.73 -0.19 10.15
CA ILE A 51 -6.08 0.88 9.39
C ILE A 51 -4.81 1.30 10.14
N ALA A 52 -3.65 0.88 9.65
CA ALA A 52 -2.35 1.30 10.17
C ALA A 52 -2.01 2.76 9.82
N GLY A 53 -2.61 3.32 8.77
CA GLY A 53 -2.39 4.71 8.42
C GLY A 53 -3.15 5.19 7.19
N ALA A 54 -3.02 6.49 6.90
CA ALA A 54 -3.57 7.09 5.69
C ALA A 54 -2.71 8.26 5.21
N VAL A 55 -2.58 8.40 3.90
CA VAL A 55 -1.88 9.50 3.24
C VAL A 55 -2.84 10.23 2.32
N THR A 56 -2.89 11.55 2.42
CA THR A 56 -3.68 12.37 1.50
C THR A 56 -2.91 12.56 0.20
N LEU A 57 -3.53 12.20 -0.92
CA LEU A 57 -3.00 12.32 -2.28
C LEU A 57 -3.58 13.56 -2.98
N VAL A 58 -3.62 14.69 -2.25
CA VAL A 58 -4.07 15.98 -2.79
C VAL A 58 -2.91 16.95 -2.86
N ALA A 59 -2.82 17.66 -3.98
CA ALA A 59 -1.89 18.77 -4.14
C ALA A 59 -2.50 20.04 -3.54
N ASP A 60 -1.71 20.81 -2.80
CA ASP A 60 -2.08 22.17 -2.41
C ASP A 60 -1.73 23.18 -3.53
N HIS A 61 -1.94 24.48 -3.28
CA HIS A 61 -1.67 25.54 -4.26
C HIS A 61 -0.18 25.77 -4.56
N ARG A 62 0.73 25.17 -3.77
CA ARG A 62 2.18 25.34 -3.87
C ARG A 62 2.81 24.29 -4.75
N VAL A 63 2.14 23.15 -4.94
CA VAL A 63 2.60 22.08 -5.84
C VAL A 63 2.50 22.57 -7.29
N PRO A 64 3.63 22.64 -8.03
CA PRO A 64 3.61 23.00 -9.45
C PRO A 64 2.78 22.00 -10.26
N LYS A 65 2.08 22.52 -11.28
CA LYS A 65 1.29 21.72 -12.22
C LYS A 65 1.89 21.90 -13.60
N ASP A 66 2.00 20.82 -14.34
CA ASP A 66 2.46 20.79 -15.73
C ASP A 66 1.35 21.16 -16.72
N ASP A 67 0.07 21.03 -16.32
CA ASP A 67 -1.08 21.44 -17.12
C ASP A 67 -2.28 21.94 -16.26
N LYS A 68 -3.25 22.57 -16.92
CA LYS A 68 -4.52 22.99 -16.34
C LYS A 68 -5.43 21.79 -16.13
N ILE A 69 -5.83 21.59 -14.88
CA ILE A 69 -6.89 20.63 -14.53
C ILE A 69 -8.20 21.07 -15.20
N SER A 70 -8.73 20.23 -16.09
CA SER A 70 -9.93 20.53 -16.90
C SER A 70 -11.24 20.01 -16.30
N SER A 71 -11.17 19.14 -15.28
CA SER A 71 -12.33 18.54 -14.60
C SER A 71 -12.01 18.27 -13.11
N LEU A 72 -12.15 17.03 -12.65
CA LEU A 72 -11.94 16.63 -11.26
C LEU A 72 -10.45 16.53 -10.91
N ALA A 73 -9.99 17.35 -9.97
CA ALA A 73 -8.62 17.29 -9.45
C ALA A 73 -8.35 15.95 -8.75
N GLY A 74 -7.22 15.30 -9.08
CA GLY A 74 -6.82 14.00 -8.52
C GLY A 74 -7.53 12.79 -9.13
N PHE A 75 -8.43 13.01 -10.10
CA PHE A 75 -9.14 11.94 -10.79
C PHE A 75 -8.26 11.30 -11.88
N GLY A 76 -7.86 10.04 -11.66
CA GLY A 76 -6.95 9.31 -12.55
C GLY A 76 -6.45 8.02 -11.88
N GLY A 77 -5.58 7.27 -12.55
CA GLY A 77 -4.94 6.10 -11.97
C GLY A 77 -3.95 6.51 -10.89
N GLN A 78 -4.28 6.26 -9.62
CA GLN A 78 -3.36 6.42 -8.48
C GLN A 78 -2.54 5.14 -8.33
N GLY A 79 -1.74 4.81 -9.35
CA GLY A 79 -0.84 3.67 -9.28
C GLY A 79 0.13 3.84 -8.11
N ILE A 80 0.19 2.86 -7.22
CA ILE A 80 1.14 2.82 -6.12
C ILE A 80 2.08 1.63 -6.34
N VAL A 81 3.37 1.80 -6.06
CA VAL A 81 4.31 0.69 -5.94
C VAL A 81 4.76 0.67 -4.49
N ALA A 82 4.40 -0.37 -3.77
CA ALA A 82 4.82 -0.56 -2.39
C ALA A 82 6.22 -1.20 -2.38
N LEU A 83 7.15 -0.59 -1.65
CA LEU A 83 8.51 -1.07 -1.49
C LEU A 83 8.86 -1.22 0.00
N PRO A 84 9.56 -2.31 0.39
CA PRO A 84 9.95 -3.44 -0.45
C PRO A 84 8.74 -4.27 -0.87
N ASN A 85 8.78 -4.77 -2.11
CA ASN A 85 7.72 -5.56 -2.71
C ASN A 85 7.71 -6.99 -2.13
N VAL A 86 6.54 -7.55 -1.84
CA VAL A 86 6.36 -8.89 -1.24
C VAL A 86 5.79 -9.94 -2.21
N TYR A 87 5.56 -9.59 -3.48
CA TYR A 87 5.03 -10.54 -4.45
C TYR A 87 6.05 -11.65 -4.75
N ASN A 88 5.56 -12.89 -4.74
CA ASN A 88 6.35 -14.04 -5.15
C ASN A 88 6.87 -13.87 -6.59
N GLY A 89 8.13 -14.22 -6.81
CA GLY A 89 8.86 -14.00 -8.05
C GLY A 89 9.52 -12.62 -8.14
N TRP A 90 9.05 -11.62 -7.39
CA TRP A 90 9.66 -10.28 -7.34
C TRP A 90 10.56 -10.10 -6.13
N VAL A 91 10.08 -10.47 -4.95
CA VAL A 91 10.79 -10.26 -3.69
C VAL A 91 12.14 -10.99 -3.64
N GLN A 92 12.24 -12.15 -4.30
CA GLN A 92 13.49 -12.93 -4.41
C GLN A 92 14.57 -12.25 -5.25
N ASN A 93 14.19 -11.27 -6.09
CA ASN A 93 15.10 -10.58 -7.00
C ASN A 93 15.51 -9.19 -6.49
N LEU A 94 15.12 -8.83 -5.27
CA LEU A 94 15.52 -7.56 -4.66
C LEU A 94 17.03 -7.54 -4.38
N ASN A 95 17.65 -6.38 -4.61
CA ASN A 95 19.05 -6.19 -4.24
C ASN A 95 19.23 -6.15 -2.70
N SER A 96 20.47 -6.14 -2.23
CA SER A 96 20.78 -6.12 -0.79
C SER A 96 20.19 -4.93 -0.05
N GLN A 97 20.11 -3.75 -0.67
CA GLN A 97 19.53 -2.56 -0.06
C GLN A 97 18.03 -2.73 0.20
N TRP A 98 17.28 -3.26 -0.77
CA TRP A 98 15.83 -3.43 -0.64
C TRP A 98 15.43 -4.69 0.14
N SER A 99 16.33 -5.68 0.26
CA SER A 99 16.09 -6.91 1.03
C SER A 99 16.58 -6.86 2.48
N ALA A 100 17.38 -5.87 2.86
CA ALA A 100 18.01 -5.77 4.19
C ALA A 100 17.00 -5.79 5.35
N GLY A 101 15.81 -5.23 5.16
CA GLY A 101 14.76 -5.16 6.19
C GLY A 101 13.75 -6.31 6.17
N LEU A 102 13.89 -7.28 5.26
CA LEU A 102 12.91 -8.35 5.08
C LEU A 102 13.22 -9.56 5.97
N THR A 103 12.19 -10.14 6.58
CA THR A 103 12.30 -11.44 7.25
C THR A 103 12.53 -12.56 6.23
N ASP A 104 13.00 -13.71 6.70
CA ASP A 104 13.21 -14.87 5.82
C ASP A 104 11.89 -15.34 5.17
N GLN A 105 10.77 -15.25 5.89
CA GLN A 105 9.44 -15.54 5.36
C GLN A 105 9.02 -14.53 4.27
N GLN A 106 9.31 -13.24 4.45
CA GLN A 106 9.00 -12.23 3.44
C GLN A 106 9.87 -12.38 2.18
N ARG A 107 11.14 -12.77 2.33
CA ARG A 107 12.02 -13.07 1.18
C ARG A 107 11.61 -14.35 0.43
N ASN A 108 10.92 -15.26 1.11
CA ASN A 108 10.52 -16.56 0.57
C ASN A 108 9.02 -16.81 0.85
N PRO A 109 8.10 -16.05 0.22
CA PRO A 109 6.67 -16.06 0.56
C PRO A 109 5.93 -17.36 0.16
N VAL A 110 6.59 -18.31 -0.49
CA VAL A 110 6.05 -19.64 -0.80
C VAL A 110 6.94 -20.69 -0.16
N GLN A 111 6.38 -21.46 0.77
CA GLN A 111 6.87 -22.76 1.23
C GLN A 111 5.73 -23.76 1.14
#